data_AF-A0A8B6D605-F1
#
_entry.id   AF-A0A8B6D605-F1
#
_cell.length_a   1.000
_cell.length_b   1.000
_cell.length_c   1.000
_cell.angle_alpha   90.00
_cell.angle_beta   90.00
_cell.angle_gamma   90.00
#
_symmetry.space_group_name_H-M   'P 1'
#
loop_
_entity.id
_entity.type
_entity.pdbx_description
1 polymer ?
#
loop_
_entity_poly.entity_id
_entity_poly.type
_entity_poly.pdbx_seq_one_letter_code
_entity_poly.pdbx_strand_id
1 'polypeptide(L)'
;MANLRLRQILVEICSDLGSDDLEKLKFLLRDVTGSAKLEMATMAIDIFSAIEKNKHVALHDGSYLAECFSLIGRIDLVRKLELDPRRVEVGMETDPRLFPFRILLYKISEDLSDKEFEQLKYHSSKALGIKRGQLQKVKHVFDLFVLLEKNLLIFPASINVLKDMLKALNRGDLLELVDEYQAKYPHLIDGENNTDSLNINGATQTLESPVVDQYPSLPSRPQNGGPQTNEPSPMHAYEMNAFPRGFCVIINNNNFYPQSGFGCRVGSDEDA
;
A
#
# COMPACT_ATOMS: atom_id res chain seq x y z
N MET A 1 20.04 -15.41 -16.33
CA MET A 1 20.66 -14.45 -17.29
C MET A 1 19.99 -13.07 -17.25
N ALA A 2 18.66 -12.96 -17.17
CA ALA A 2 17.95 -11.66 -17.12
C ALA A 2 18.44 -10.70 -16.02
N ASN A 3 18.75 -11.21 -14.82
CA ASN A 3 19.17 -10.38 -13.69
C ASN A 3 20.56 -9.71 -13.88
N LEU A 4 21.52 -10.33 -14.60
CA LEU A 4 22.83 -9.71 -14.85
C LEU A 4 22.74 -8.51 -15.79
N ARG A 5 21.91 -8.61 -16.85
CA ARG A 5 21.72 -7.51 -17.80
C ARG A 5 21.05 -6.32 -17.14
N LEU A 6 20.02 -6.56 -16.34
CA LEU A 6 19.36 -5.50 -15.57
C LEU A 6 20.35 -4.80 -14.63
N ARG A 7 21.21 -5.54 -13.91
CA ARG A 7 22.24 -4.93 -13.05
C ARG A 7 23.17 -4.01 -13.83
N GLN A 8 23.61 -4.40 -15.03
CA GLN A 8 24.46 -3.56 -15.87
C GLN A 8 23.76 -2.25 -16.25
N ILE A 9 22.51 -2.34 -16.69
CA ILE A 9 21.69 -1.16 -17.02
C ILE A 9 21.51 -0.24 -15.79
N LEU A 10 21.25 -0.81 -14.61
CA LEU A 10 21.07 -0.03 -13.39
C LEU A 10 22.34 0.74 -13.00
N VAL A 11 23.53 0.17 -13.25
CA VAL A 11 24.80 0.87 -13.03
C VAL A 11 24.94 2.08 -13.95
N GLU A 12 24.54 1.97 -15.22
CA GLU A 12 24.55 3.10 -16.15
C GLU A 12 23.59 4.19 -15.68
N ILE A 13 22.35 3.81 -15.34
CA ILE A 13 21.31 4.71 -14.84
C ILE A 13 21.74 5.46 -13.57
N CYS A 14 22.58 4.87 -12.72
CA CYS A 14 23.05 5.52 -11.49
C CYS A 14 23.70 6.89 -11.76
N SER A 15 24.39 7.03 -12.89
CA SER A 15 25.07 8.28 -13.26
C SER A 15 24.12 9.36 -13.78
N ASP A 16 22.90 8.97 -14.17
CA ASP A 16 21.90 9.86 -14.74
C ASP A 16 20.87 10.35 -13.71
N LEU A 17 20.95 9.87 -12.46
CA LEU A 17 20.02 10.23 -11.38
C LEU A 17 20.58 11.39 -10.55
N GLY A 18 19.85 12.50 -10.53
CA GLY A 18 20.16 13.66 -9.70
C GLY A 18 19.74 13.46 -8.24
N SER A 19 20.09 14.40 -7.36
CA SER A 19 19.70 14.34 -5.95
C SER A 19 18.19 14.37 -5.74
N ASP A 20 17.47 15.17 -6.54
CA ASP A 20 16.00 15.23 -6.52
C ASP A 20 15.36 13.90 -6.94
N ASP A 21 15.85 13.30 -8.03
CA ASP A 21 15.40 11.96 -8.46
C ASP A 21 15.61 10.92 -7.35
N LEU A 22 16.74 10.98 -6.63
CA LEU A 22 17.03 10.06 -5.54
C LEU A 22 16.05 10.22 -4.37
N GLU A 23 15.66 11.45 -4.03
CA GLU A 23 14.68 11.71 -2.98
C GLU A 23 13.29 11.17 -3.35
N LYS A 24 12.86 11.41 -4.59
CA LYS A 24 11.62 10.86 -5.14
C LYS A 24 11.63 9.33 -5.15
N LEU A 25 12.73 8.73 -5.62
CA LEU A 25 12.88 7.27 -5.63
C LEU A 25 12.87 6.67 -4.22
N LYS A 26 13.57 7.28 -3.25
CA LYS A 26 13.53 6.85 -1.85
C LYS A 26 12.11 6.85 -1.30
N PHE A 27 11.32 7.87 -1.64
CA PHE A 27 9.93 7.92 -1.22
C PHE A 27 9.10 6.81 -1.86
N LEU A 28 9.17 6.64 -3.18
CA LEU A 28 8.37 5.65 -3.92
C LEU A 28 8.71 4.20 -3.54
N LEU A 29 9.98 3.91 -3.25
CA LEU A 29 10.47 2.56 -2.95
C LEU A 29 10.36 2.20 -1.46
N ARG A 30 9.80 3.09 -0.63
CA ARG A 30 9.79 2.97 0.82
C ARG A 30 9.10 1.71 1.33
N ASP A 31 7.95 1.38 0.75
CA ASP A 31 7.13 0.23 1.13
C ASP A 31 7.80 -1.10 0.77
N VAL A 32 8.75 -1.07 -0.15
CA VAL A 32 9.40 -2.24 -0.73
C VAL A 32 10.75 -2.52 -0.09
N THR A 33 11.51 -1.46 0.23
CA THR A 33 12.91 -1.59 0.65
C THR A 33 13.13 -1.42 2.15
N GLY A 34 12.14 -0.87 2.84
CA GLY A 34 12.20 -0.50 4.25
C GLY A 34 12.91 0.83 4.47
N SER A 35 12.30 1.69 5.30
CA SER A 35 12.70 3.08 5.55
C SER A 35 14.19 3.23 5.91
N ALA A 36 14.73 2.36 6.77
CA ALA A 36 16.09 2.52 7.30
C ALA A 36 17.19 2.40 6.23
N LYS A 37 17.04 1.49 5.27
CA LYS A 37 18.05 1.27 4.22
C LYS A 37 18.06 2.43 3.21
N LEU A 38 16.88 2.96 2.89
CA LEU A 38 16.72 4.08 1.96
C LEU A 38 17.16 5.42 2.57
N GLU A 39 16.93 5.63 3.86
CA GLU A 39 17.41 6.82 4.58
C GLU A 39 18.95 6.88 4.61
N MET A 40 19.63 5.73 4.67
CA MET A 40 21.10 5.64 4.64
C MET A 40 21.70 5.69 3.23
N ALA A 41 20.90 5.45 2.19
CA ALA A 41 21.37 5.44 0.82
C ALA A 41 21.81 6.85 0.39
N THR A 42 23.06 7.01 -0.04
CA THR A 42 23.59 8.30 -0.50
C THR A 42 23.71 8.36 -2.02
N MET A 43 23.82 7.21 -2.66
CA MET A 43 23.95 7.06 -4.10
C MET A 43 22.84 6.17 -4.66
N ALA A 44 22.54 6.32 -5.96
CA ALA A 44 21.58 5.46 -6.68
C ALA A 44 21.92 3.96 -6.53
N ILE A 45 23.21 3.62 -6.53
CA ILE A 45 23.67 2.24 -6.37
C ILE A 45 23.30 1.64 -5.02
N ASP A 46 23.26 2.46 -3.95
CA ASP A 46 22.85 2.02 -2.62
C ASP A 46 21.36 1.66 -2.62
N ILE A 47 20.54 2.47 -3.29
CA ILE A 47 19.10 2.23 -3.48
C ILE A 47 18.89 0.93 -4.23
N PHE A 48 19.50 0.76 -5.41
CA PHE A 48 19.34 -0.43 -6.23
C PHE A 48 19.85 -1.70 -5.55
N SER A 49 20.99 -1.62 -4.85
CA SER A 49 21.51 -2.72 -4.05
C SER A 49 20.59 -3.09 -2.87
N ALA A 50 19.92 -2.10 -2.27
CA ALA A 50 18.98 -2.33 -1.19
C ALA A 50 17.71 -3.02 -1.69
N ILE A 51 17.18 -2.60 -2.85
CA ILE A 51 15.98 -3.22 -3.42
C ILE A 51 16.28 -4.63 -3.93
N GLU A 52 17.44 -4.87 -4.55
CA GLU A 52 17.82 -6.18 -5.08
C GLU A 52 17.88 -7.26 -3.99
N LYS A 53 18.25 -6.89 -2.76
CA LYS A 53 18.29 -7.81 -1.62
C LYS A 53 16.90 -8.23 -1.12
N ASN A 54 15.82 -7.57 -1.56
CA ASN A 54 14.47 -7.93 -1.16
C ASN A 54 13.87 -8.96 -2.14
N LYS A 55 13.59 -10.16 -1.60
CA LYS A 55 13.06 -11.31 -2.37
C LYS A 55 11.61 -11.13 -2.84
N HIS A 56 10.91 -10.13 -2.32
CA HIS A 56 9.49 -9.89 -2.58
C HIS A 56 9.24 -8.84 -3.68
N VAL A 57 10.29 -8.27 -4.26
CA VAL A 57 10.16 -7.23 -5.28
C VAL A 57 10.23 -7.86 -6.66
N ALA A 58 9.20 -7.63 -7.46
CA ALA A 58 9.18 -7.91 -8.90
C ALA A 58 10.11 -6.94 -9.66
N LEU A 59 11.40 -6.91 -9.31
CA LEU A 59 12.47 -6.30 -10.11
C LEU A 59 13.22 -7.34 -10.94
N HIS A 60 12.63 -8.51 -11.15
CA HIS A 60 13.20 -9.50 -12.05
C HIS A 60 13.24 -9.01 -13.51
N ASP A 61 12.32 -8.11 -13.88
CA ASP A 61 12.13 -7.57 -15.23
C ASP A 61 12.30 -6.04 -15.30
N GLY A 62 12.63 -5.37 -14.19
CA GLY A 62 12.80 -3.91 -14.12
C GLY A 62 11.49 -3.11 -14.18
N SER A 63 10.33 -3.74 -14.25
CA SER A 63 9.05 -3.05 -14.47
C SER A 63 8.66 -2.11 -13.33
N TYR A 64 8.94 -2.50 -12.07
CA TYR A 64 8.61 -1.67 -10.91
C TYR A 64 9.42 -0.36 -10.93
N LEU A 65 10.71 -0.45 -11.27
CA LEU A 65 11.55 0.74 -11.46
C LEU A 65 11.09 1.56 -12.67
N ALA A 66 10.59 0.91 -13.72
CA ALA A 66 10.02 1.61 -14.86
C ALA A 66 8.81 2.47 -14.48
N GLU A 67 7.90 1.95 -13.63
CA GLU A 67 6.80 2.75 -13.09
C GLU A 67 7.31 3.90 -12.22
N CYS A 68 8.33 3.68 -11.37
CA CYS A 68 8.96 4.77 -10.62
C CYS A 68 9.51 5.86 -11.55
N PHE A 69 10.30 5.46 -12.57
CA PHE A 69 10.90 6.39 -13.52
C PHE A 69 9.86 7.13 -14.36
N SER A 70 8.78 6.45 -14.75
CA SER A 70 7.65 7.08 -15.43
C SER A 70 6.99 8.12 -14.52
N LEU A 71 6.77 7.78 -13.24
CA LEU A 71 6.13 8.68 -12.27
C LEU A 71 6.97 9.93 -11.96
N ILE A 72 8.30 9.81 -11.90
CA ILE A 72 9.21 10.95 -11.71
C ILE A 72 9.51 11.73 -13.00
N GLY A 73 8.84 11.40 -14.12
CA GLY A 73 9.01 12.07 -15.40
C GLY A 73 10.28 11.70 -16.18
N ARG A 74 11.04 10.70 -15.71
CA ARG A 74 12.29 10.22 -16.30
C ARG A 74 12.05 9.12 -17.34
N ILE A 75 11.34 9.50 -18.41
CA ILE A 75 11.00 8.59 -19.53
C ILE A 75 12.25 8.09 -20.27
N ASP A 76 13.33 8.87 -20.24
CA ASP A 76 14.64 8.45 -20.74
C ASP A 76 15.17 7.21 -20.01
N LEU A 77 14.98 7.13 -18.69
CA LEU A 77 15.41 5.99 -17.88
C LEU A 77 14.53 4.75 -18.12
N VAL A 78 13.24 4.94 -18.38
CA VAL A 78 12.34 3.85 -18.81
C VAL A 78 12.84 3.22 -20.11
N ARG A 79 13.27 4.04 -21.08
CA ARG A 79 13.85 3.54 -22.34
C ARG A 79 15.21 2.86 -22.12
N LYS A 80 16.03 3.36 -21.18
CA LYS A 80 17.29 2.71 -20.79
C LYS A 80 17.07 1.34 -20.15
N LEU A 81 15.97 1.14 -19.44
CA LEU A 81 15.51 -0.19 -18.98
C LEU A 81 15.03 -1.11 -20.12
N GLU A 82 15.11 -0.67 -21.38
CA GLU A 82 14.64 -1.41 -22.56
C GLU A 82 13.12 -1.70 -22.52
N LEU A 83 12.36 -0.85 -21.84
CA LEU A 83 10.91 -0.94 -21.72
C LEU A 83 10.22 0.15 -22.53
N ASP A 84 9.01 -0.15 -23.00
CA ASP A 84 8.18 0.81 -23.74
C ASP A 84 7.42 1.72 -22.75
N PRO A 85 7.70 3.05 -22.73
CA PRO A 85 7.02 3.98 -21.84
C PRO A 85 5.50 3.95 -21.96
N ARG A 86 4.95 3.74 -23.16
CA ARG A 86 3.50 3.68 -23.35
C ARG A 86 2.88 2.48 -22.65
N ARG A 87 3.58 1.34 -22.67
CA ARG A 87 3.13 0.12 -21.98
C ARG A 87 3.21 0.26 -20.47
N VAL A 88 4.21 0.98 -19.98
CA VAL A 88 4.35 1.29 -18.55
C VAL A 88 3.21 2.20 -18.09
N GLU A 89 2.94 3.29 -18.83
CA GLU A 89 1.86 4.24 -18.53
C GLU A 89 0.49 3.56 -18.47
N VAL A 90 0.14 2.77 -19.50
CA VAL A 90 -1.10 1.99 -19.50
C VAL A 90 -1.15 1.01 -18.31
N GLY A 91 -0.03 0.36 -18.00
CA GLY A 91 0.07 -0.55 -16.86
C GLY A 91 -0.22 0.14 -15.52
N MET A 92 0.28 1.37 -15.33
CA MET A 92 0.04 2.16 -14.12
C MET A 92 -1.45 2.55 -13.95
N GLU A 93 -2.21 2.66 -15.04
CA GLU A 93 -3.63 2.94 -14.97
C GLU A 93 -4.45 1.69 -14.63
N THR A 94 -4.11 0.56 -15.26
CA THR A 94 -4.90 -0.69 -15.19
C THR A 94 -4.54 -1.59 -14.02
N ASP A 95 -3.24 -1.75 -13.73
CA ASP A 95 -2.70 -2.65 -12.72
C ASP A 95 -1.34 -2.13 -12.21
N PRO A 96 -1.35 -1.02 -11.44
CA PRO A 96 -0.11 -0.42 -10.95
C PRO A 96 0.61 -1.36 -9.99
N ARG A 97 1.91 -1.57 -10.23
CA ARG A 97 2.78 -2.32 -9.31
C ARG A 97 3.16 -1.45 -8.11
N LEU A 98 3.23 -0.13 -8.30
CA LEU A 98 3.42 0.82 -7.21
C LEU A 98 2.21 0.87 -6.29
N PHE A 99 2.46 1.02 -4.99
CA PHE A 99 1.38 1.15 -4.01
C PHE A 99 0.52 2.38 -4.32
N PRO A 100 -0.81 2.22 -4.52
CA PRO A 100 -1.67 3.33 -4.93
C PRO A 100 -1.62 4.55 -4.01
N PHE A 101 -1.54 4.33 -2.69
CA PHE A 101 -1.41 5.41 -1.71
C PHE A 101 -0.09 6.17 -1.87
N ARG A 102 0.99 5.48 -2.24
CA ARG A 102 2.30 6.11 -2.47
C ARG A 102 2.29 6.96 -3.74
N ILE A 103 1.61 6.52 -4.80
CA ILE A 103 1.38 7.31 -6.01
C ILE A 103 0.60 8.58 -5.67
N LEU A 104 -0.48 8.47 -4.89
CA LEU A 104 -1.29 9.62 -4.48
C LEU A 104 -0.45 10.66 -3.74
N LEU A 105 0.28 10.24 -2.70
CA LEU A 105 1.12 11.15 -1.91
C LEU A 105 2.21 11.80 -2.78
N TYR A 106 2.79 11.05 -3.73
CA TYR A 106 3.76 11.60 -4.67
C TYR A 106 3.15 12.69 -5.57
N LYS A 107 1.99 12.42 -6.18
CA LYS A 107 1.30 13.41 -7.02
C LYS A 107 0.97 14.68 -6.25
N ILE A 108 0.50 14.54 -5.01
CA ILE A 108 0.23 15.67 -4.12
C ILE A 108 1.52 16.46 -3.84
N SER A 109 2.64 15.81 -3.52
CA SER A 109 3.88 16.52 -3.21
C SER A 109 4.47 17.29 -4.40
N GLU A 110 4.36 16.76 -5.62
CA GLU A 110 4.91 17.43 -6.81
C GLU A 110 4.19 18.73 -7.15
N ASP A 111 2.93 18.86 -6.73
CA ASP A 111 2.08 20.00 -7.06
C ASP A 111 1.92 20.98 -5.88
N LEU A 112 2.76 20.84 -4.83
CA LEU A 112 2.82 21.76 -3.71
C LEU A 112 3.99 22.73 -3.85
N SER A 113 3.73 24.02 -3.65
CA SER A 113 4.78 25.04 -3.55
C SER A 113 5.47 25.03 -2.18
N ASP A 114 6.68 25.60 -2.10
CA ASP A 114 7.42 25.76 -0.83
C ASP A 114 6.60 26.50 0.24
N LYS A 115 5.79 27.48 -0.18
CA LYS A 115 4.91 28.22 0.73
C LYS A 115 3.83 27.31 1.32
N GLU A 116 3.20 26.49 0.48
CA GLU A 116 2.18 25.53 0.93
C GLU A 116 2.80 24.46 1.81
N PHE A 117 4.01 23.99 1.48
CA PHE A 117 4.75 23.06 2.33
C PHE A 117 5.00 23.62 3.74
N GLU A 118 5.44 24.87 3.87
CA GLU A 118 5.60 25.50 5.19
C GLU A 118 4.27 25.70 5.92
N GLN A 119 3.18 25.97 5.19
CA GLN A 119 1.83 25.99 5.76
C GLN A 119 1.40 24.62 6.29
N LEU A 120 1.72 23.53 5.57
CA LEU A 120 1.47 22.16 6.04
C LEU A 120 2.26 21.82 7.30
N LYS A 121 3.53 22.27 7.42
CA LYS A 121 4.32 22.12 8.64
C LYS A 121 3.70 22.88 9.81
N TYR A 122 3.23 24.11 9.58
CA TYR A 122 2.52 24.88 10.60
C TYR A 122 1.21 24.20 11.03
N HIS A 123 0.40 23.74 10.07
CA HIS A 123 -0.84 23.00 10.34
C HIS A 123 -0.56 21.73 11.14
N SER A 124 0.45 20.96 10.74
CA SER A 124 0.91 19.76 11.45
C SER A 124 1.30 20.04 12.90
N SER A 125 1.95 21.17 13.17
CA SER A 125 2.30 21.57 14.54
C SER A 125 1.07 21.98 15.36
N LYS A 126 0.15 22.72 14.76
CA LYS A 126 -0.97 23.36 15.46
C LYS A 126 -2.18 22.45 15.63
N ALA A 127 -2.61 21.79 14.55
CA ALA A 127 -3.80 20.97 14.52
C ALA A 127 -3.50 19.52 14.93
N LEU A 128 -2.34 18.98 14.53
CA LEU A 128 -2.00 17.57 14.74
C LEU A 128 -1.06 17.32 15.92
N GLY A 129 -0.64 18.39 16.62
CA GLY A 129 0.17 18.29 17.83
C GLY A 129 1.62 17.80 17.59
N ILE A 130 2.11 17.83 16.35
CA ILE A 130 3.47 17.38 16.04
C ILE A 130 4.50 18.31 16.67
N LYS A 131 5.47 17.72 17.37
CA LYS A 131 6.51 18.49 18.08
C LYS A 131 7.35 19.27 17.07
N ARG A 132 7.60 20.55 17.37
CA ARG A 132 8.44 21.44 16.52
C ARG A 132 9.82 20.86 16.22
N GLY A 133 10.43 20.16 17.17
CA GLY A 133 11.74 19.51 16.96
C GLY A 133 11.72 18.37 15.94
N GLN A 134 10.58 17.71 15.71
CA GLN A 134 10.42 16.75 14.62
C GLN A 134 10.28 17.47 13.28
N LEU A 135 9.48 18.54 13.23
CA LEU A 135 9.26 19.35 12.02
C LEU A 135 10.52 20.10 11.55
N GLN A 136 11.47 20.39 12.44
CA GLN A 136 12.77 20.96 12.05
C GLN A 136 13.65 19.99 11.24
N LYS A 137 13.42 18.68 11.36
CA LYS A 137 14.14 17.65 10.59
C LYS A 137 13.50 17.38 9.23
N VAL A 138 12.27 17.84 9.02
CA VAL A 138 11.51 17.69 7.79
C VAL A 138 12.03 18.71 6.77
N LYS A 139 12.69 18.23 5.72
CA LYS A 139 13.27 19.06 4.66
C LYS A 139 12.42 19.08 3.40
N HIS A 140 11.77 17.95 3.09
CA HIS A 140 10.91 17.78 1.92
C HIS A 140 9.49 17.40 2.32
N VAL A 141 8.52 17.60 1.42
CA VAL A 141 7.12 17.19 1.64
C VAL A 141 7.03 15.69 1.90
N PHE A 142 7.85 14.89 1.21
CA PHE A 142 7.98 13.45 1.46
C PHE A 142 8.30 13.12 2.91
N ASP A 143 9.21 13.87 3.54
CA ASP A 143 9.58 13.68 4.95
C ASP A 143 8.39 13.97 5.87
N LEU A 144 7.55 14.94 5.50
CA LEU A 144 6.35 15.28 6.26
C LEU A 144 5.34 14.13 6.17
N PHE A 145 5.08 13.60 4.99
CA PHE A 145 4.19 12.46 4.83
C PHE A 145 4.71 11.23 5.57
N VAL A 146 6.00 10.94 5.48
CA VAL A 146 6.64 9.85 6.25
C VAL A 146 6.49 10.08 7.75
N LEU A 147 6.63 11.32 8.23
CA LEU A 147 6.40 11.66 9.63
C LEU A 147 4.94 11.44 10.03
N LEU A 148 3.97 11.85 9.21
CA LEU A 148 2.55 11.64 9.46
C LEU A 148 2.20 10.14 9.51
N GLU A 149 2.75 9.33 8.60
CA GLU A 149 2.61 7.87 8.61
C GLU A 149 3.21 7.26 9.90
N LYS A 150 4.41 7.71 10.32
CA LYS A 150 5.05 7.25 11.56
C LYS A 150 4.23 7.58 12.82
N ASN A 151 3.38 8.60 12.76
CA ASN A 151 2.45 8.97 13.85
C ASN A 151 1.03 8.38 13.65
N LEU A 152 0.84 7.49 12.65
CA LEU A 152 -0.44 6.86 12.32
C LEU A 152 -1.56 7.87 11.99
N LEU A 153 -1.18 9.06 11.49
CA LEU A 153 -2.12 10.12 11.15
C LEU A 153 -2.65 9.99 9.72
N ILE A 154 -1.81 9.50 8.81
CA ILE A 154 -2.20 9.20 7.42
C ILE A 154 -1.75 7.79 7.06
N PHE A 155 -2.63 7.04 6.39
CA PHE A 155 -2.39 5.73 5.80
C PHE A 155 -3.58 5.41 4.86
N PRO A 156 -3.54 4.33 4.05
CA PRO A 156 -4.60 4.06 3.07
C PRO A 156 -6.02 4.19 3.61
N ALA A 157 -6.31 3.64 4.80
CA ALA A 157 -7.65 3.72 5.41
C ALA A 157 -7.93 5.00 6.20
N SER A 158 -6.92 5.78 6.56
CA SER A 158 -7.07 7.06 7.27
C SER A 158 -6.53 8.20 6.42
N ILE A 159 -7.41 8.75 5.59
CA ILE A 159 -7.07 9.82 4.64
C ILE A 159 -7.67 11.18 5.01
N ASN A 160 -8.55 11.22 6.03
CA ASN A 160 -9.25 12.43 6.44
C ASN A 160 -8.29 13.54 6.88
N VAL A 161 -7.22 13.18 7.60
CA VAL A 161 -6.18 14.15 7.99
C VAL A 161 -5.52 14.78 6.77
N LEU A 162 -5.23 14.00 5.73
CA LEU A 162 -4.68 14.51 4.48
C LEU A 162 -5.68 15.46 3.79
N LYS A 163 -6.97 15.10 3.74
CA LYS A 163 -8.02 15.98 3.21
C LYS A 163 -8.10 17.30 3.97
N ASP A 164 -8.09 17.27 5.30
CA ASP A 164 -8.21 18.47 6.11
C ASP A 164 -6.98 19.38 5.94
N MET A 165 -5.80 18.79 5.79
CA MET A 165 -4.58 19.52 5.43
C MET A 165 -4.71 20.21 4.06
N LEU A 166 -5.22 19.53 3.03
CA LEU A 166 -5.40 20.10 1.70
C LEU A 166 -6.51 21.16 1.65
N LYS A 167 -7.60 20.98 2.41
CA LYS A 167 -8.63 22.00 2.62
C LYS A 167 -8.06 23.26 3.26
N ALA A 168 -7.18 23.11 4.24
CA ALA A 168 -6.53 24.26 4.90
C ALA A 168 -5.63 25.06 3.94
N LEU A 169 -5.14 24.44 2.87
CA LEU A 169 -4.41 25.11 1.79
C LEU A 169 -5.33 25.73 0.71
N ASN A 170 -6.64 25.45 0.76
CA ASN A 170 -7.59 25.74 -0.32
C ASN A 170 -7.23 25.09 -1.67
N ARG A 171 -6.64 23.90 -1.64
CA ARG A 171 -6.27 23.13 -2.85
C ARG A 171 -7.34 22.12 -3.23
N GLY A 172 -8.39 22.62 -3.88
CA GLY A 172 -9.53 21.82 -4.34
C GLY A 172 -9.16 20.76 -5.39
N ASP A 173 -8.21 21.10 -6.25
CA ASP A 173 -7.60 20.21 -7.24
C ASP A 173 -6.91 19.00 -6.58
N LEU A 174 -6.17 19.22 -5.49
CA LEU A 174 -5.52 18.12 -4.77
C LEU A 174 -6.51 17.28 -3.96
N LEU A 175 -7.63 17.88 -3.51
CA LEU A 175 -8.72 17.14 -2.90
C LEU A 175 -9.39 16.21 -3.89
N GLU A 176 -9.55 16.64 -5.14
CA GLU A 176 -10.11 15.81 -6.22
C GLU A 176 -9.25 14.55 -6.45
N LEU A 177 -7.92 14.67 -6.44
CA LEU A 177 -7.02 13.52 -6.50
C LEU A 177 -7.22 12.53 -5.35
N VAL A 178 -7.49 13.04 -4.14
CA VAL A 178 -7.78 12.21 -2.97
C VAL A 178 -9.15 11.53 -3.10
N ASP A 179 -10.15 12.24 -3.61
CA ASP A 179 -11.48 11.71 -3.84
C ASP A 179 -11.47 10.62 -4.93
N GLU A 180 -10.74 10.82 -6.03
CA GLU A 180 -10.52 9.83 -7.08
C GLU A 180 -9.85 8.57 -6.52
N TYR A 181 -8.82 8.73 -5.69
CA TYR A 181 -8.18 7.61 -5.00
C TYR A 181 -9.18 6.82 -4.14
N GLN A 182 -10.01 7.49 -3.34
CA GLN A 182 -11.00 6.80 -2.50
C GLN A 182 -12.07 6.08 -3.33
N ALA A 183 -12.52 6.69 -4.43
CA ALA A 183 -13.47 6.08 -5.34
C ALA A 183 -12.89 4.83 -6.04
N LYS A 184 -11.60 4.87 -6.40
CA LYS A 184 -10.91 3.75 -7.04
C LYS A 184 -10.59 2.60 -6.07
N TYR A 185 -10.36 2.90 -4.79
CA TYR A 185 -9.94 1.91 -3.78
C TYR A 185 -10.83 1.89 -2.52
N PRO A 186 -12.15 1.66 -2.62
CA PRO A 186 -13.07 1.75 -1.48
C PRO A 186 -12.77 0.71 -0.39
N HIS A 187 -12.30 -0.48 -0.78
CA HIS A 187 -11.94 -1.57 0.13
C HIS A 187 -10.72 -1.26 1.01
N LEU A 188 -9.91 -0.26 0.65
CA LEU A 188 -8.78 0.18 1.49
C LEU A 188 -9.21 1.19 2.56
N ILE A 189 -10.45 1.71 2.49
CA ILE A 189 -10.98 2.75 3.38
C ILE A 189 -11.93 2.17 4.44
N ASP A 190 -12.73 1.18 4.10
CA ASP A 190 -13.72 0.58 5.01
C ASP A 190 -13.11 -0.47 5.94
N GLY A 191 -12.39 0.01 6.96
CA GLY A 191 -11.95 -0.80 8.10
C GLY A 191 -12.79 -0.61 9.38
N GLU A 192 -13.74 0.34 9.40
CA GLU A 192 -14.38 0.77 10.67
C GLU A 192 -15.91 0.78 10.71
N ASN A 193 -16.67 0.49 9.64
CA ASN A 193 -18.15 0.64 9.70
C ASN A 193 -18.99 -0.42 8.95
N ASN A 194 -18.70 -1.72 9.08
CA ASN A 194 -19.69 -2.71 8.63
C ASN A 194 -19.73 -3.97 9.50
N THR A 195 -20.22 -3.80 10.72
CA THR A 195 -21.07 -4.82 11.36
C THR A 195 -22.51 -4.50 11.00
N ASP A 196 -23.21 -5.51 10.45
CA ASP A 196 -24.64 -5.57 10.14
C ASP A 196 -25.10 -5.05 8.77
N SER A 197 -25.11 -5.96 7.77
CA SER A 197 -26.35 -6.65 7.33
C SER A 197 -26.19 -7.20 5.91
N LEU A 198 -26.06 -8.53 5.81
CA LEU A 198 -26.33 -9.25 4.56
C LEU A 198 -27.84 -9.18 4.28
N ASN A 199 -28.28 -8.18 3.51
CA ASN A 199 -29.62 -8.15 2.92
C ASN A 199 -29.49 -8.29 1.40
N ILE A 200 -29.56 -9.53 0.91
CA ILE A 200 -29.67 -9.83 -0.51
C ILE A 200 -31.15 -10.03 -0.82
N ASN A 201 -31.74 -9.06 -1.52
CA ASN A 201 -32.94 -9.25 -2.30
C ASN A 201 -32.85 -8.42 -3.59
N GLY A 202 -32.77 -9.10 -4.75
CA GLY A 202 -33.33 -8.61 -6.01
C GLY A 202 -32.37 -8.25 -7.17
N ALA A 203 -32.20 -9.22 -8.09
CA ALA A 203 -32.13 -9.07 -9.57
C ALA A 203 -30.93 -8.30 -10.20
N THR A 204 -29.89 -8.98 -10.71
CA THR A 204 -29.70 -9.62 -12.05
C THR A 204 -29.38 -8.68 -13.22
N GLN A 205 -28.13 -8.78 -13.74
CA GLN A 205 -27.76 -9.01 -15.17
C GLN A 205 -26.21 -8.95 -15.29
N THR A 206 -25.53 -10.10 -15.26
CA THR A 206 -24.95 -10.86 -16.40
C THR A 206 -23.73 -10.20 -17.06
N LEU A 207 -22.54 -10.74 -16.78
CA LEU A 207 -21.47 -11.02 -17.75
C LEU A 207 -20.64 -12.20 -17.19
N GLU A 208 -20.27 -13.11 -18.08
CA GLU A 208 -20.00 -14.52 -17.82
C GLU A 208 -18.60 -14.80 -17.24
N SER A 209 -18.54 -15.66 -16.21
CA SER A 209 -17.32 -16.27 -15.68
C SER A 209 -17.12 -17.67 -16.26
N PRO A 210 -15.87 -18.16 -16.37
CA PRO A 210 -15.58 -19.48 -16.93
C PRO A 210 -16.12 -20.59 -16.02
N VAL A 211 -16.53 -21.68 -16.67
CA VAL A 211 -17.10 -22.90 -16.11
C VAL A 211 -16.37 -23.36 -14.84
N VAL A 212 -17.03 -23.23 -13.69
CA VAL A 212 -16.61 -23.82 -12.41
C VAL A 212 -17.22 -25.21 -12.35
N ASP A 213 -16.36 -26.23 -12.38
CA ASP A 213 -16.75 -27.58 -12.00
C ASP A 213 -17.28 -27.58 -10.56
N GLN A 214 -18.42 -28.21 -10.45
CA GLN A 214 -19.34 -28.32 -9.34
C GLN A 214 -18.66 -28.75 -8.02
N TYR A 215 -18.45 -27.81 -7.09
CA TYR A 215 -18.22 -28.17 -5.69
C TYR A 215 -19.53 -28.74 -5.09
N PRO A 216 -19.51 -29.88 -4.39
CA PRO A 216 -20.72 -30.42 -3.77
C PRO A 216 -21.20 -29.48 -2.66
N SER A 217 -22.46 -29.06 -2.75
CA SER A 217 -23.14 -28.30 -1.71
C SER A 217 -23.28 -29.15 -0.45
N LEU A 218 -22.94 -28.59 0.73
CA LEU A 218 -23.21 -29.20 2.02
C LEU A 218 -24.72 -29.45 2.19
N PRO A 219 -25.15 -30.63 2.70
CA PRO A 219 -26.56 -30.92 2.87
C PRO A 219 -27.16 -30.07 4.01
N SER A 220 -28.27 -29.40 3.70
CA SER A 220 -29.07 -28.65 4.66
C SER A 220 -29.64 -29.58 5.73
N ARG A 221 -29.41 -29.25 7.01
CA ARG A 221 -29.90 -30.00 8.18
C ARG A 221 -31.43 -29.84 8.31
N PRO A 222 -32.22 -30.92 8.46
CA PRO A 222 -33.63 -30.80 8.80
C PRO A 222 -33.79 -30.35 10.26
N GLN A 223 -34.64 -29.34 10.49
CA GLN A 223 -35.10 -28.99 11.83
C GLN A 223 -36.07 -30.07 12.32
N ASN A 224 -35.68 -30.84 13.34
CA ASN A 224 -36.61 -31.59 14.15
C ASN A 224 -36.28 -31.38 15.63
N GLY A 225 -37.27 -30.92 16.38
CA GLY A 225 -37.18 -30.61 17.79
C GLY A 225 -36.98 -31.86 18.65
N GLY A 226 -35.94 -31.83 19.47
CA GLY A 226 -35.64 -32.81 20.51
C GLY A 226 -34.49 -32.29 21.39
N PRO A 227 -34.38 -32.70 22.67
CA PRO A 227 -33.47 -32.08 23.64
C PRO A 227 -32.00 -32.32 23.24
N GLN A 228 -31.22 -31.24 23.14
CA GLN A 228 -29.81 -31.28 22.76
C GLN A 228 -28.94 -31.75 23.93
N THR A 229 -28.29 -32.90 23.77
CA THR A 229 -27.07 -33.26 24.50
C THR A 229 -25.88 -32.61 23.80
N ASN A 230 -25.14 -31.76 24.50
CA ASN A 230 -23.97 -31.05 23.99
C ASN A 230 -22.77 -31.99 23.78
N GLU A 231 -22.67 -32.59 22.60
CA GLU A 231 -21.44 -33.20 22.07
C GLU A 231 -20.98 -32.35 20.87
N PRO A 232 -19.75 -31.80 20.86
CA PRO A 232 -19.27 -31.00 19.74
C PRO A 232 -19.08 -31.90 18.51
N SER A 233 -19.84 -31.63 17.45
CA SER A 233 -19.66 -32.34 16.18
C SER A 233 -18.26 -32.06 15.61
N PRO A 234 -17.54 -33.07 15.09
CA PRO A 234 -16.20 -32.87 14.56
C PRO A 234 -16.25 -31.92 13.36
N MET A 235 -15.51 -30.80 13.45
CA MET A 235 -15.36 -29.87 12.32
C MET A 235 -14.74 -30.61 11.13
N HIS A 236 -15.30 -30.41 9.93
CA HIS A 236 -14.69 -30.91 8.70
C HIS A 236 -13.33 -30.24 8.51
N ALA A 237 -12.26 -31.03 8.52
CA ALA A 237 -10.91 -30.55 8.25
C ALA A 237 -10.77 -30.21 6.75
N TYR A 238 -10.23 -29.04 6.44
CA TYR A 238 -9.92 -28.64 5.08
C TYR A 238 -8.69 -29.42 4.59
N GLU A 239 -8.86 -30.28 3.58
CA GLU A 239 -7.83 -31.25 3.12
C GLU A 239 -6.61 -30.62 2.40
N MET A 240 -6.62 -29.30 2.12
CA MET A 240 -5.50 -28.55 1.52
C MET A 240 -4.93 -29.16 0.22
N ASN A 241 -5.78 -29.80 -0.59
CA ASN A 241 -5.43 -30.51 -1.83
C ASN A 241 -5.77 -29.72 -3.12
N ALA A 242 -6.27 -28.49 -3.03
CA ALA A 242 -6.62 -27.66 -4.20
C ALA A 242 -5.40 -27.17 -5.00
N PHE A 243 -5.52 -27.02 -6.33
CA PHE A 243 -4.51 -26.42 -7.21
C PHE A 243 -5.13 -25.33 -8.12
N PRO A 244 -4.71 -24.05 -8.03
CA PRO A 244 -3.66 -23.56 -7.14
C PRO A 244 -4.06 -23.70 -5.67
N ARG A 245 -3.07 -23.95 -4.80
CA ARG A 245 -3.29 -24.06 -3.35
C ARG A 245 -3.77 -22.70 -2.84
N GLY A 246 -4.88 -22.69 -2.09
CA GLY A 246 -5.41 -21.47 -1.48
C GLY A 246 -4.40 -20.79 -0.55
N PHE A 247 -4.51 -19.48 -0.39
CA PHE A 247 -3.66 -18.71 0.51
C PHE A 247 -4.18 -18.83 1.95
N CYS A 248 -3.28 -19.08 2.91
CA CYS A 248 -3.58 -18.99 4.34
C CYS A 248 -2.92 -17.72 4.90
N VAL A 249 -3.72 -16.85 5.51
CA VAL A 249 -3.23 -15.64 6.19
C VAL A 249 -3.39 -15.86 7.69
N ILE A 250 -2.26 -15.87 8.41
CA ILE A 250 -2.25 -15.96 9.87
C ILE A 250 -2.02 -14.56 10.43
N ILE A 251 -3.02 -14.03 11.13
CA ILE A 251 -2.95 -12.72 11.79
C ILE A 251 -2.67 -12.94 13.27
N ASN A 252 -1.45 -12.66 13.71
CA ASN A 252 -1.05 -12.77 15.11
C ASN A 252 -1.07 -11.39 15.79
N ASN A 253 -2.24 -10.95 16.22
CA ASN A 253 -2.40 -9.66 16.92
C ASN A 253 -2.05 -9.82 18.40
N ASN A 254 -0.94 -9.19 18.83
CA ASN A 254 -0.51 -9.15 20.23
C ASN A 254 -1.04 -7.92 20.97
N ASN A 255 -1.06 -6.78 20.29
CA ASN A 255 -1.47 -5.48 20.85
C ASN A 255 -2.80 -5.04 20.25
N PHE A 256 -3.80 -4.87 21.10
CA PHE A 256 -5.10 -4.32 20.73
C PHE A 256 -5.21 -2.87 21.19
N TYR A 257 -6.05 -2.08 20.50
CA TYR A 257 -6.24 -0.67 20.84
C TYR A 257 -6.85 -0.53 22.23
N PRO A 258 -6.41 0.43 23.07
CA PRO A 258 -6.99 0.62 24.41
C PRO A 258 -8.50 0.87 24.42
N GLN A 259 -9.02 1.46 23.34
CA GLN A 259 -10.45 1.76 23.15
C GLN A 259 -11.28 0.53 22.76
N SER A 260 -10.63 -0.53 22.27
CA SER A 260 -11.31 -1.79 21.90
C SER A 260 -11.77 -2.60 23.10
N GLY A 261 -11.33 -2.24 24.32
CA GLY A 261 -11.60 -3.01 25.55
C GLY A 261 -10.81 -4.32 25.65
N PHE A 262 -10.12 -4.73 24.58
CA PHE A 262 -9.23 -5.87 24.58
C PHE A 262 -7.84 -5.41 25.05
N GLY A 263 -7.35 -5.99 26.15
CA GLY A 263 -5.97 -5.79 26.61
C GLY A 263 -4.96 -6.53 25.71
N CYS A 264 -3.68 -6.50 26.08
CA CYS A 264 -2.69 -7.37 25.43
C CYS A 264 -3.09 -8.83 25.58
N ARG A 265 -2.94 -9.62 24.51
CA ARG A 265 -3.21 -11.06 24.57
C ARG A 265 -2.20 -11.71 25.51
N VAL A 266 -2.69 -12.44 26.50
CA VAL A 266 -1.86 -13.27 27.39
C VAL A 266 -1.86 -14.68 26.83
N GLY A 267 -0.86 -15.02 26.03
CA GLY A 267 -0.64 -16.35 25.47
C GLY A 267 0.85 -16.72 25.51
N SER A 268 1.19 -17.99 25.34
CA SER A 268 2.59 -18.39 25.22
C SER A 268 3.13 -17.97 23.85
N ASP A 269 4.27 -17.27 23.84
CA ASP A 269 4.99 -16.90 22.62
C ASP A 269 5.60 -18.12 21.90
N GLU A 270 5.54 -19.30 22.54
CA GLU A 270 6.01 -20.58 22.03
C GLU A 270 4.89 -21.61 22.09
N ASP A 271 4.70 -22.34 20.99
CA ASP A 271 3.91 -23.56 20.94
C ASP A 271 4.74 -24.68 21.60
N ALA A 272 4.12 -25.44 22.51
CA ALA A 272 4.76 -26.55 23.23
C ALA A 272 5.03 -27.79 22.36
#